data_AF-A0A7I8CV14-F1
#
_entry.id   AF-A0A7I8CV14-F1
#
_cell.length_a   1.000
_cell.length_b   1.000
_cell.length_c   1.000
_cell.angle_alpha   90.00
_cell.angle_beta   90.00
_cell.angle_gamma   90.00
#
_symmetry.space_group_name_H-M   'P 1'
#
loop_
_entity.id
_entity.type
_entity.pdbx_description
1 polymer ?
#
loop_
_entity_poly.entity_id
_entity_poly.type
_entity_poly.pdbx_seq_one_letter_code
_entity_poly.pdbx_strand_id
1 'polypeptide(L)' 'MAIEQILGEEGLACSVVVAAPADVSPLLRMQGVYATSLAELFRGQSKHVLQLMDSLIRYAMAQREIAPRSASRRPHAA' A
#
# COMPACT_ATOMS: atom_id res chain seq x y z
N MET A 1 -1.64 4.77 -17.18
CA MET A 1 -1.91 3.46 -17.81
C MET A 1 -2.68 2.65 -16.80
N ALA A 2 -3.80 2.07 -17.21
CA ALA A 2 -4.69 1.36 -16.29
C ALA A 2 -4.07 0.00 -15.92
N ILE A 3 -4.22 -0.44 -14.67
CA ILE A 3 -3.61 -1.70 -14.19
C ILE A 3 -4.12 -2.92 -14.97
N GLU A 4 -5.34 -2.82 -15.48
CA GLU A 4 -6.02 -3.77 -16.34
C GLU A 4 -5.28 -3.98 -17.66
N GLN A 5 -4.62 -2.93 -18.19
CA GLN A 5 -3.82 -3.02 -19.40
C GLN A 5 -2.46 -3.69 -19.16
N ILE A 6 -1.94 -3.63 -17.94
CA ILE A 6 -0.65 -4.23 -17.57
C ILE A 6 -0.83 -5.72 -17.25
N LEU A 7 -1.89 -6.07 -16.51
CA LEU A 7 -2.15 -7.44 -16.08
C LEU A 7 -2.93 -8.26 -17.13
N GLY A 8 -3.75 -7.62 -17.95
CA GLY A 8 -4.69 -8.32 -18.84
C GLY A 8 -5.74 -9.13 -18.05
N GLU A 9 -6.59 -9.86 -18.77
CA GLU A 9 -7.63 -10.69 -18.15
C GLU A 9 -7.04 -11.84 -17.33
N GLU A 10 -6.03 -12.53 -17.85
CA GLU A 10 -5.41 -13.67 -17.17
C GLU A 10 -4.71 -13.25 -15.88
N GLY A 11 -3.98 -12.13 -15.90
CA GLY A 11 -3.32 -11.61 -14.71
C GLY A 11 -4.31 -11.12 -13.66
N LEU A 12 -5.43 -10.51 -14.07
CA LEU A 12 -6.50 -10.10 -13.15
C LEU A 12 -7.20 -11.29 -12.50
N ALA A 13 -7.37 -12.42 -13.21
CA ALA A 13 -8.05 -13.60 -12.67
C ALA A 13 -7.35 -14.21 -11.43
N CYS A 14 -6.04 -13.99 -11.28
CA CYS A 14 -5.26 -14.47 -10.15
C CYS A 14 -4.72 -13.37 -9.22
N SER A 15 -5.09 -12.11 -9.48
CA SER A 15 -4.57 -10.95 -8.73
C SER A 15 -5.64 -10.28 -7.88
N VAL A 16 -5.21 -9.76 -6.73
CA VAL A 16 -6.01 -8.85 -5.92
C VAL A 16 -5.37 -7.47 -6.01
N VAL A 17 -6.12 -6.50 -6.53
CA VAL A 17 -5.64 -5.12 -6.71
C VAL A 17 -6.27 -4.22 -5.65
N VAL A 18 -5.42 -3.58 -4.84
CA VAL A 18 -5.84 -2.55 -3.88
C VAL A 18 -5.46 -1.19 -4.44
N ALA A 19 -6.44 -0.44 -4.93
CA ALA A 19 -6.22 0.89 -5.51
C ALA A 19 -6.46 1.99 -4.47
N ALA A 20 -5.41 2.75 -4.16
CA ALA A 20 -5.49 3.97 -3.35
C ALA A 20 -4.90 5.15 -4.15
N PRO A 21 -5.72 5.78 -5.01
CA PRO A 21 -5.29 6.86 -5.91
C PRO A 21 -4.65 8.05 -5.18
N ALA A 22 -3.83 8.86 -5.86
CA ALA A 22 -3.12 9.96 -5.21
C ALA A 22 -4.01 11.16 -4.84
N ASP A 23 -5.19 11.26 -5.45
CA ASP A 23 -6.19 12.33 -5.32
C ASP A 23 -7.19 12.10 -4.17
N VAL A 24 -7.10 10.97 -3.46
CA VAL A 24 -7.92 10.72 -2.26
C VAL A 24 -7.23 11.22 -0.98
N SER A 25 -8.02 11.33 0.10
CA SER A 25 -7.52 11.81 1.39
C SER A 25 -6.31 10.99 1.89
N PRO A 26 -5.39 11.59 2.68
CA PRO A 26 -4.21 10.88 3.20
C PRO A 26 -4.57 9.61 3.97
N LEU A 27 -5.65 9.64 4.74
CA LEU A 27 -6.18 8.47 5.47
C LEU A 27 -6.52 7.31 4.53
N LEU A 28 -7.22 7.60 3.43
CA LEU A 28 -7.55 6.60 2.41
C LEU A 28 -6.30 6.12 1.66
N ARG A 29 -5.33 7.00 1.40
CA ARG A 29 -4.05 6.60 0.79
C ARG A 29 -3.27 5.62 1.66
N MET A 30 -3.34 5.76 2.99
CA MET A 30 -2.71 4.80 3.90
C MET A 30 -3.35 3.42 3.86
N GLN A 31 -4.61 3.30 3.45
CA GLN A 31 -5.32 2.01 3.38
C GLN A 31 -4.68 1.03 2.37
N GLY A 32 -3.76 1.47 1.51
CA GLY A 32 -2.94 0.58 0.68
C GLY A 32 -2.19 -0.49 1.50
N VAL A 33 -1.96 -0.26 2.80
CA VAL A 33 -1.41 -1.25 3.74
C VAL A 33 -2.25 -2.53 3.86
N TYR A 34 -3.56 -2.49 3.58
CA TYR A 34 -4.41 -3.68 3.60
C TYR A 34 -3.97 -4.76 2.61
N ALA A 35 -3.23 -4.40 1.56
CA ALA A 35 -2.61 -5.36 0.65
C ALA A 35 -1.70 -6.36 1.41
N THR A 36 -1.02 -5.91 2.47
CA THR A 36 -0.18 -6.77 3.30
C THR A 36 -1.00 -7.80 4.06
N SER A 37 -2.09 -7.39 4.71
CA SER A 37 -2.96 -8.31 5.44
C SER A 37 -3.62 -9.33 4.50
N LEU A 38 -3.99 -8.92 3.28
CA LEU A 38 -4.50 -9.83 2.26
C LEU A 38 -3.43 -10.84 1.81
N ALA A 39 -2.19 -10.39 1.62
CA ALA A 39 -1.09 -11.28 1.27
C ALA A 39 -0.80 -12.30 2.37
N GLU A 40 -0.83 -11.89 3.64
CA GLU A 40 -0.68 -12.78 4.80
C GLU A 40 -1.81 -13.81 4.88
N LEU A 41 -3.06 -13.39 4.61
CA LEU A 41 -4.21 -14.30 4.57
C LEU A 41 -4.01 -15.43 3.54
N PHE A 42 -3.61 -15.09 2.31
CA PHE A 42 -3.38 -16.11 1.28
C PHE A 42 -2.15 -16.97 1.56
N ARG A 43 -1.11 -16.39 2.15
CA ARG A 43 0.05 -17.15 2.63
C ARG A 43 -0.35 -18.15 3.72
N GLY A 44 -1.25 -17.78 4.63
CA GLY A 44 -1.82 -18.66 5.65
C GLY A 44 -2.62 -19.83 5.08
N GLN A 45 -3.09 -19.73 3.83
CA GLN A 45 -3.72 -20.82 3.08
C GLN A 45 -2.71 -21.65 2.27
N SER A 46 -1.41 -21.57 2.61
CA SER A 46 -0.32 -22.25 1.92
C SER A 46 -0.16 -21.88 0.44
N LYS A 47 -0.62 -20.69 0.03
CA LYS A 47 -0.40 -20.19 -1.33
C LYS A 47 0.96 -19.49 -1.46
N HIS A 48 1.54 -19.56 -2.64
CA HIS A 48 2.69 -18.72 -3.01
C HIS A 48 2.17 -17.33 -3.41
N VAL A 49 2.57 -16.30 -2.68
CA VAL A 49 2.06 -14.94 -2.84
C VAL A 49 3.20 -14.00 -3.18
N LEU A 50 3.01 -13.19 -4.23
CA LEU A 50 3.83 -12.04 -4.55
C LEU A 50 3.05 -10.77 -4.24
N GLN A 51 3.58 -9.92 -3.36
CA GLN A 51 3.02 -8.62 -3.07
C GLN A 51 3.88 -7.53 -3.71
N LEU A 52 3.23 -6.63 -4.45
CA LEU A 52 3.84 -5.44 -5.03
C LEU A 52 3.15 -4.20 -4.48
N MET A 53 3.92 -3.17 -4.14
CA MET A 53 3.38 -1.90 -3.66
C MET A 53 3.97 -0.73 -4.46
N ASP A 54 3.13 -0.10 -5.27
CA ASP A 54 3.44 1.11 -6.03
C ASP A 54 2.66 2.30 -5.46
N SER A 55 3.25 3.19 -4.65
CA SER A 55 4.64 3.22 -4.19
C SER A 55 4.70 3.47 -2.69
N LEU A 56 5.73 2.90 -2.05
CA LEU A 56 5.97 3.08 -0.61
C LEU A 56 6.16 4.55 -0.24
N ILE A 57 6.69 5.37 -1.15
CA ILE A 57 6.88 6.82 -0.94
C ILE A 57 5.52 7.52 -0.77
N ARG A 58 4.50 7.18 -1.57
CA ARG A 58 3.15 7.77 -1.43
C ARG A 58 2.53 7.42 -0.07
N TYR A 59 2.73 6.20 0.40
CA TYR A 59 2.31 5.79 1.75
C TYR A 59 3.01 6.61 2.85
N ALA A 60 4.34 6.75 2.77
CA ALA A 60 5.12 7.52 3.74
C ALA A 60 4.73 9.02 3.76
N MET A 61 4.46 9.61 2.60
CA MET A 61 3.98 10.99 2.50
C MET A 61 2.62 11.17 3.17
N ALA A 62 1.69 10.23 2.94
CA ALA A 62 0.37 10.25 3.58
C ALA A 62 0.49 10.12 5.10
N GLN A 63 1.35 9.24 5.60
CA GLN A 63 1.65 9.14 7.04
C GLN A 63 2.19 10.46 7.61
N ARG A 64 3.10 11.13 6.90
CA ARG A 64 3.66 12.41 7.35
C ARG A 64 2.61 13.53 7.40
N GLU A 65 1.66 13.52 6.48
CA GLU A 65 0.59 14.51 6.40
C GLU A 65 -0.39 14.41 7.57
N ILE A 66 -0.67 13.19 8.04
CA ILE A 66 -1.56 12.95 9.19
C ILE A 66 -0.84 12.96 10.54
N ALA A 67 0.49 12.89 10.54
CA ALA A 67 1.27 12.80 11.76
C ALA A 67 1.08 14.08 12.60
N PRO A 68 0.65 13.97 13.88
CA PRO A 68 0.53 15.12 14.74
C PRO A 68 1.90 15.73 15.01
N ARG A 69 1.99 17.07 14.96
CA ARG A 69 3.24 17.85 15.11
C ARG A 69 3.97 17.65 16.45
N SER A 70 3.33 17.04 17.44
CA SER A 70 3.91 16.75 18.76
C SER A 70 4.79 15.49 18.79
N ALA A 71 4.78 14.67 17.74
CA ALA A 71 5.63 13.49 17.61
C ALA A 71 7.03 13.80 17.02
N SER A 72 7.48 15.06 17.02
CA SER A 72 8.86 15.43 16.73
C SER A 72 9.79 14.93 17.84
N ARG A 73 10.03 13.61 17.89
CA ARG A 73 11.07 13.04 18.73
C ARG A 73 12.41 13.52 18.17
N ARG A 74 13.20 14.11 19.07
CA ARG A 74 14.41 14.90 18.85
C ARG A 74 15.34 14.28 17.79
N PRO A 75 15.98 15.08 16.92
CA PRO A 75 17.09 14.57 16.12
C PRO A 75 18.13 13.98 17.07
N HIS A 76 18.76 12.88 16.63
CA HIS A 76 19.85 12.20 17.35
C HIS A 76 20.72 13.21 18.08
N ALA A 77 20.74 13.12 19.42
CA ALA A 77 21.77 13.78 20.20
C ALA A 77 23.10 13.14 19.77
N ALA A 78 24.05 14.00 19.42
CA ALA A 78 25.44 13.69 19.14
C ALA A 78 26.11 12.94 20.30
#